data_AF-A0A2T7UQN2-F1
#
_entry.id   AF-A0A2T7UQN2-F1
#
_cell.length_a   1.000
_cell.length_b   1.000
_cell.length_c   1.000
_cell.angle_alpha   90.00
_cell.angle_beta   90.00
_cell.angle_gamma   90.00
#
_symmetry.space_group_name_H-M   'P 1'
#
loop_
_entity.id
_entity.type
_entity.pdbx_description
1 polymer ?
#
loop_
_entity_poly.entity_id
_entity_poly.type
_entity_poly.pdbx_seq_one_letter_code
_entity_poly.pdbx_strand_id
1 'polypeptide(L)'
;MTLFSRTRLTLAGLVAAATLSLSPAAMAQDFLGGGTIAEFSGCEEQGWSNPQMIRARMRLAATATNGMNALSLFLTDGTVTLTIPDPLAPGGTWRRIWGGAVWDEPGGWDPRPRVRIRNVFVIGGATPATAEDLLIRLRVRGFNWMPYCEATVVLALTRR
;
A
#
# COMPACT_ATOMS: atom_id res chain seq x y z
N MET A 1 -58.53 -11.49 -59.74
CA MET A 1 -58.01 -12.64 -58.95
C MET A 1 -56.50 -12.63 -59.01
N THR A 2 -55.83 -13.19 -57.99
CA THR A 2 -54.38 -13.17 -57.64
C THR A 2 -53.89 -11.89 -56.96
N LEU A 3 -53.26 -11.89 -55.78
CA LEU A 3 -53.20 -12.82 -54.65
C LEU A 3 -52.45 -12.04 -53.55
N PHE A 4 -53.07 -11.81 -52.40
CA PHE A 4 -52.37 -11.42 -51.16
C PHE A 4 -51.34 -12.49 -50.79
N SER A 5 -50.17 -12.13 -50.23
CA SER A 5 -49.64 -12.81 -49.02
C SER A 5 -48.23 -12.35 -48.61
N ARG A 6 -48.20 -11.65 -47.46
CA ARG A 6 -47.33 -11.87 -46.28
C ARG A 6 -45.83 -11.55 -46.38
N THR A 7 -45.54 -10.31 -45.98
CA THR A 7 -44.50 -9.90 -45.02
C THR A 7 -44.03 -11.03 -44.10
N ARG A 8 -42.74 -11.34 -44.14
CA ARG A 8 -42.03 -12.05 -43.06
C ARG A 8 -40.91 -11.16 -42.56
N LEU A 9 -41.21 -10.38 -41.52
CA LEU A 9 -40.19 -9.82 -40.64
C LEU A 9 -39.58 -10.98 -39.85
N THR A 10 -38.37 -11.38 -40.21
CA THR A 10 -37.55 -12.24 -39.35
C THR A 10 -36.95 -11.38 -38.25
N LEU A 11 -37.58 -11.36 -37.08
CA LEU A 11 -36.93 -10.97 -35.83
C LEU A 11 -35.84 -12.01 -35.52
N ALA A 12 -34.59 -11.67 -35.81
CA ALA A 12 -33.45 -12.38 -35.22
C ALA A 12 -33.29 -11.86 -33.79
N GLY A 13 -33.65 -12.69 -32.81
CA GLY A 13 -33.59 -12.38 -31.40
C GLY A 13 -32.16 -12.10 -30.94
N LEU A 14 -31.95 -10.89 -30.42
CA LEU A 14 -30.81 -10.55 -29.57
C LEU A 14 -30.96 -11.30 -28.23
N VAL A 15 -30.20 -12.37 -28.04
CA VAL A 15 -29.90 -12.89 -26.71
C VAL A 15 -28.53 -12.36 -26.33
N ALA A 16 -28.48 -11.11 -25.87
CA ALA A 16 -27.32 -10.60 -25.16
C ALA A 16 -27.33 -11.23 -23.77
N ALA A 17 -26.68 -12.39 -23.62
CA ALA A 17 -26.35 -12.92 -22.32
C ALA A 17 -25.31 -11.99 -21.68
N ALA A 18 -25.78 -10.97 -20.97
CA ALA A 18 -24.96 -10.17 -20.09
C ALA A 18 -24.55 -11.06 -18.91
N THR A 19 -23.49 -11.84 -19.09
CA THR A 19 -22.74 -12.39 -17.97
C THR A 19 -22.16 -11.21 -17.21
N LEU A 20 -22.88 -10.73 -16.20
CA LEU A 20 -22.32 -9.93 -15.12
C LEU A 20 -21.27 -10.80 -14.45
N SER A 21 -20.04 -10.77 -14.98
CA SER A 21 -18.86 -11.19 -14.25
C SER A 21 -18.80 -10.27 -13.03
N LEU A 22 -19.36 -10.74 -11.91
CA LEU A 22 -19.03 -10.23 -10.59
C LEU A 22 -17.54 -10.53 -10.42
N SER A 23 -16.70 -9.62 -10.91
CA SER A 23 -15.31 -9.55 -10.49
C SER A 23 -15.36 -9.55 -8.97
N PRO A 24 -14.73 -10.52 -8.28
CA PRO A 24 -14.71 -10.49 -6.84
C PRO A 24 -14.17 -9.12 -6.45
N ALA A 25 -14.94 -8.37 -5.66
CA ALA A 25 -14.43 -7.17 -5.02
C ALA A 25 -13.14 -7.62 -4.32
N ALA A 26 -11.99 -7.14 -4.80
CA ALA A 26 -10.71 -7.55 -4.27
C ALA A 26 -10.75 -7.28 -2.76
N MET A 27 -10.76 -8.32 -1.94
CA MET A 27 -10.84 -8.21 -0.49
C MET A 27 -9.56 -7.58 0.06
N ALA A 28 -9.65 -6.99 1.26
CA ALA A 28 -8.55 -6.24 1.83
C ALA A 28 -7.40 -7.17 2.16
N GLN A 29 -6.27 -6.95 1.48
CA GLN A 29 -5.10 -7.78 1.70
C GLN A 29 -4.27 -7.17 2.81
N ASP A 30 -4.28 -7.87 3.94
CA ASP A 30 -3.41 -7.61 5.06
C ASP A 30 -2.15 -8.47 4.93
N PHE A 31 -1.00 -7.83 5.08
CA PHE A 31 0.29 -8.46 5.18
C PHE A 31 0.86 -8.19 6.57
N LEU A 32 1.36 -9.23 7.23
CA LEU A 32 2.01 -9.13 8.54
C LEU A 32 3.44 -9.65 8.45
N GLY A 33 4.34 -9.05 9.21
CA GLY A 33 5.71 -9.52 9.30
C GLY A 33 6.57 -8.54 10.07
N GLY A 34 7.77 -8.31 9.57
CA GLY A 34 8.72 -7.42 10.22
C GLY A 34 9.96 -7.21 9.38
N GLY A 35 10.99 -6.70 10.01
CA GLY A 35 12.27 -6.47 9.37
C GLY A 35 13.10 -5.49 10.17
N THR A 36 13.80 -4.59 9.49
CA THR A 36 14.72 -3.64 10.11
C THR A 36 14.40 -2.21 9.72
N ILE A 37 14.67 -1.30 10.65
CA ILE A 37 14.82 0.12 10.40
C ILE A 37 16.25 0.53 10.72
N ALA A 38 16.90 1.24 9.81
CA ALA A 38 18.33 1.54 9.86
C ALA A 38 18.68 2.74 8.97
N GLU A 39 19.98 3.01 8.81
CA GLU A 39 20.51 4.11 7.97
C GLU A 39 19.90 5.47 8.36
N PHE A 40 19.80 5.71 9.67
CA PHE A 40 19.31 6.96 10.20
C PHE A 40 20.22 8.11 9.79
N SER A 41 19.62 9.28 9.55
CA SER A 41 20.34 10.52 9.29
C SER A 41 19.51 11.69 9.78
N GLY A 42 20.08 12.52 10.66
CA GLY A 42 19.36 13.65 11.26
C GLY A 42 18.30 13.19 12.26
N CYS A 43 18.55 12.10 12.96
CA CYS A 43 17.62 11.51 13.93
C CYS A 43 18.29 11.28 15.30
N GLU A 44 19.59 11.57 15.41
CA GLU A 44 20.47 11.19 16.51
C GLU A 44 20.08 11.89 17.81
N GLU A 45 19.59 13.13 17.74
CA GLU A 45 19.09 13.89 18.89
C GLU A 45 17.91 13.22 19.59
N GLN A 46 17.15 12.38 18.89
CA GLN A 46 16.02 11.62 19.42
C GLN A 46 16.40 10.16 19.70
N GLY A 47 17.69 9.83 19.74
CA GLY A 47 18.20 8.49 20.07
C GLY A 47 18.19 7.49 18.91
N TRP A 48 17.85 7.92 17.69
CA TRP A 48 17.80 7.05 16.51
C TRP A 48 19.14 7.06 15.77
N SER A 49 20.03 6.17 16.17
CA SER A 49 21.35 6.02 15.55
C SER A 49 21.70 4.57 15.19
N ASN A 50 21.08 3.60 15.85
CA ASN A 50 21.38 2.18 15.67
C ASN A 50 20.26 1.45 14.94
N PRO A 51 20.57 0.45 14.09
CA PRO A 51 19.56 -0.42 13.50
C PRO A 51 18.67 -1.08 14.55
N GLN A 52 17.38 -1.18 14.27
CA GLN A 52 16.40 -1.85 15.13
C GLN A 52 15.58 -2.86 14.34
N MET A 53 15.23 -3.97 15.00
CA MET A 53 14.25 -4.91 14.50
C MET A 53 12.84 -4.40 14.79
N ILE A 54 11.95 -4.50 13.82
CA ILE A 54 10.57 -4.02 13.91
C ILE A 54 9.57 -5.06 13.45
N ARG A 55 8.34 -4.95 13.94
CA ARG A 55 7.18 -5.63 13.34
C ARG A 55 6.45 -4.67 12.42
N ALA A 56 5.75 -5.20 11.44
CA ALA A 56 4.99 -4.38 10.51
C ALA A 56 3.69 -5.05 10.06
N ARG A 57 2.69 -4.20 9.79
CA ARG A 57 1.45 -4.56 9.10
C ARG A 57 1.28 -3.65 7.89
N MET A 58 1.02 -4.23 6.72
CA MET A 58 0.66 -3.47 5.53
C MET A 58 -0.72 -3.89 5.03
N ARG A 59 -1.57 -2.92 4.72
CA ARG A 59 -2.87 -3.12 4.06
C ARG A 59 -2.86 -2.44 2.70
N LEU A 60 -3.13 -3.18 1.62
CA LEU A 60 -3.03 -2.65 0.26
C LEU A 60 -4.28 -1.89 -0.23
N ALA A 61 -4.03 -0.90 -1.10
CA ALA A 61 -4.98 0.09 -1.59
C ALA A 61 -6.14 -0.45 -2.42
N ALA A 62 -6.05 -1.65 -3.01
CA ALA A 62 -7.18 -2.31 -3.67
C ALA A 62 -8.42 -2.42 -2.75
N THR A 63 -8.25 -2.13 -1.45
CA THR A 63 -9.26 -2.07 -0.40
C THR A 63 -9.21 -0.90 0.57
N ALA A 64 -8.31 0.04 0.36
CA ALA A 64 -8.43 1.33 1.03
C ALA A 64 -9.27 2.21 0.12
N THR A 65 -10.43 2.67 0.61
CA THR A 65 -11.44 3.41 -0.15
C THR A 65 -10.93 4.68 -0.85
N ASN A 66 -9.69 5.08 -0.57
CA ASN A 66 -9.01 6.28 -1.07
C ASN A 66 -7.78 5.99 -1.96
N GLY A 67 -7.49 4.74 -2.34
CA GLY A 67 -6.32 4.41 -3.17
C GLY A 67 -4.99 4.49 -2.42
N MET A 68 -5.00 4.23 -1.10
CA MET A 68 -3.84 4.37 -0.23
C MET A 68 -3.48 3.07 0.48
N ASN A 69 -2.22 2.67 0.40
CA ASN A 69 -1.67 1.59 1.21
C ASN A 69 -1.45 2.11 2.65
N ALA A 70 -1.83 1.34 3.66
CA ALA A 70 -1.52 1.66 5.06
C ALA A 70 -0.39 0.76 5.55
N LEU A 71 0.67 1.34 6.10
CA LEU A 71 1.81 0.64 6.68
C LEU A 71 1.99 1.07 8.13
N SER A 72 1.80 0.16 9.07
CA SER A 72 2.12 0.37 10.48
C SER A 72 3.41 -0.35 10.83
N LEU A 73 4.34 0.38 11.44
CA LEU A 73 5.61 -0.09 11.98
C LEU A 73 5.50 -0.07 13.50
N PHE A 74 5.72 -1.20 14.13
CA PHE A 74 5.74 -1.35 15.58
C PHE A 74 7.20 -1.40 16.02
N LEU A 75 7.61 -0.30 16.66
CA LEU A 75 8.93 -0.05 17.21
C LEU A 75 8.92 -0.43 18.70
N THR A 76 10.10 -0.48 19.33
CA THR A 76 10.23 -0.84 20.76
C THR A 76 9.50 0.15 21.66
N ASP A 77 9.52 1.42 21.28
CA ASP A 77 9.06 2.57 22.05
C ASP A 77 7.66 3.05 21.62
N GLY A 78 7.04 2.46 20.58
CA GLY A 78 5.78 2.97 20.02
C GLY A 78 5.52 2.55 18.58
N THR A 79 4.62 3.27 17.90
CA THR A 79 4.12 2.87 16.57
C THR A 79 4.18 4.01 15.57
N VAL A 80 4.67 3.76 14.35
CA VAL A 80 4.61 4.70 13.21
C VAL A 80 3.65 4.17 12.16
N THR A 81 2.63 4.93 11.79
CA THR A 81 1.72 4.60 10.69
C THR A 81 1.93 5.54 9.51
N LEU A 82 2.09 4.96 8.33
CA LEU A 82 2.35 5.63 7.06
C LEU A 82 1.26 5.26 6.05
N THR A 83 0.73 6.26 5.36
CA THR A 83 -0.31 6.13 4.35
C THR A 83 0.32 6.48 3.00
N ILE A 84 0.62 5.44 2.22
CA ILE A 84 1.43 5.49 1.00
C ILE A 84 0.51 5.36 -0.22
N PRO A 85 0.55 6.28 -1.20
CA PRO A 85 -0.36 6.15 -2.34
C PRO A 85 -0.09 4.88 -3.14
N ASP A 86 -1.13 4.36 -3.80
CA ASP A 86 -0.97 3.33 -4.82
C ASP A 86 -0.39 3.94 -6.12
N PRO A 87 0.31 3.17 -6.98
CA PRO A 87 0.83 1.82 -6.77
C PRO A 87 1.97 1.77 -5.73
N LEU A 88 2.09 0.62 -5.06
CA LEU A 88 3.30 0.26 -4.32
C LEU A 88 4.41 -0.16 -5.30
N ALA A 89 5.02 0.82 -5.96
CA ALA A 89 6.03 0.61 -6.99
C ALA A 89 7.35 1.32 -6.65
N PRO A 90 8.50 0.71 -6.99
CA PRO A 90 9.81 1.37 -6.93
C PRO A 90 9.84 2.67 -7.74
N GLY A 91 10.57 3.66 -7.25
CA GLY A 91 10.76 4.93 -7.95
C GLY A 91 11.90 5.77 -7.38
N GLY A 92 12.48 6.61 -8.24
CA GLY A 92 13.55 7.54 -7.83
C GLY A 92 13.06 8.76 -7.05
N THR A 93 11.76 9.06 -7.11
CA THR A 93 11.16 10.29 -6.58
C THR A 93 10.61 10.11 -5.17
N TRP A 94 10.69 11.19 -4.39
CA TRP A 94 10.02 11.28 -3.09
C TRP A 94 8.53 11.56 -3.31
N ARG A 95 7.69 10.73 -2.69
CA ARG A 95 6.23 10.86 -2.72
C ARG A 95 5.78 11.39 -1.37
N ARG A 96 4.90 12.40 -1.37
CA ARG A 96 4.25 12.85 -0.13
C ARG A 96 3.37 11.72 0.39
N ILE A 97 3.45 11.48 1.69
CA ILE A 97 2.61 10.53 2.40
C ILE A 97 1.94 11.24 3.57
N TRP A 98 0.93 10.58 4.12
CA TRP A 98 0.32 10.98 5.38
C TRP A 98 0.70 9.95 6.44
N GLY A 99 0.57 10.32 7.70
CA GLY A 99 0.94 9.43 8.77
C GLY A 99 1.28 10.19 10.03
N GLY A 100 1.51 9.42 11.07
CA GLY A 100 1.97 9.89 12.36
C GLY A 100 2.62 8.73 13.08
N ALA A 101 3.44 9.03 14.07
CA ALA A 101 3.70 8.05 15.10
C ALA A 101 2.59 8.10 16.17
N VAL A 102 2.75 7.30 17.20
CA VAL A 102 2.09 7.46 18.49
C VAL A 102 3.18 7.15 19.50
N TRP A 103 3.60 8.18 20.24
CA TRP A 103 4.48 8.09 21.40
C TRP A 103 3.74 8.64 22.63
N ASP A 104 4.36 8.52 23.80
CA ASP A 104 3.82 8.96 25.10
C ASP A 104 3.51 10.46 25.23
N GLU A 105 3.78 11.31 24.22
CA GLU A 105 3.46 12.75 24.26
C GLU A 105 2.56 13.24 23.10
N PRO A 106 1.42 13.90 23.40
CA PRO A 106 0.50 14.44 22.41
C PRO A 106 0.95 15.83 21.93
N GLY A 107 1.93 15.88 21.04
CA GLY A 107 2.35 17.12 20.36
C GLY A 107 1.92 17.14 18.90
N GLY A 108 0.92 17.94 18.53
CA GLY A 108 0.44 18.03 17.16
C GLY A 108 1.27 18.98 16.29
N TRP A 109 1.92 18.46 15.23
CA TRP A 109 2.15 19.18 13.96
C TRP A 109 2.49 18.22 12.79
N ASP A 110 2.33 18.69 11.54
CA ASP A 110 2.45 17.91 10.28
C ASP A 110 3.91 17.93 9.74
N PRO A 111 4.71 16.86 9.92
CA PRO A 111 6.08 16.77 9.42
C PRO A 111 6.16 16.61 7.89
N ARG A 112 5.01 16.60 7.20
CA ARG A 112 4.86 16.37 5.75
C ARG A 112 5.73 15.20 5.28
N PRO A 113 5.54 14.01 5.88
CA PRO A 113 6.45 12.90 5.67
C PRO A 113 6.45 12.51 4.19
N ARG A 114 7.59 11.98 3.75
CA ARG A 114 7.77 11.54 2.37
C ARG A 114 8.34 10.15 2.36
N VAL A 115 7.94 9.36 1.37
CA VAL A 115 8.48 8.03 1.14
C VAL A 115 9.13 7.96 -0.23
N ARG A 116 10.23 7.21 -0.32
CA ARG A 116 10.80 6.77 -1.58
C ARG A 116 10.92 5.26 -1.53
N ILE A 117 10.12 4.58 -2.35
CA ILE A 117 10.16 3.12 -2.46
C ILE A 117 11.35 2.75 -3.33
N ARG A 118 12.31 2.03 -2.76
CA ARG A 118 13.54 1.62 -3.45
C ARG A 118 13.32 0.32 -4.18
N ASN A 119 12.77 -0.68 -3.50
CA ASN A 119 12.52 -2.01 -4.03
C ASN A 119 11.20 -2.56 -3.51
N VAL A 120 10.52 -3.33 -4.35
CA VAL A 120 9.39 -4.19 -3.98
C VAL A 120 9.61 -5.50 -4.72
N PHE A 121 9.80 -6.58 -3.99
CA PHE A 121 9.81 -7.92 -4.55
C PHE A 121 8.53 -8.63 -4.16
N VAL A 122 7.90 -9.24 -5.15
CA VAL A 122 6.65 -9.98 -5.03
C VAL A 122 6.98 -11.46 -5.15
N ILE A 123 6.51 -12.27 -4.21
CA ILE A 123 6.69 -13.73 -4.18
C ILE A 123 5.29 -14.36 -4.15
N GLY A 124 5.09 -15.45 -4.90
CA GLY A 124 3.79 -16.12 -4.97
C GLY A 124 2.70 -15.35 -5.72
N GLY A 125 3.06 -14.35 -6.54
CA GLY A 125 2.11 -13.56 -7.33
C GLY A 125 2.77 -12.73 -8.44
N ALA A 126 1.95 -12.01 -9.23
CA ALA A 126 2.43 -11.13 -10.30
C ALA A 126 2.48 -9.65 -9.89
N THR A 127 1.71 -9.28 -8.87
CA THR A 127 1.58 -7.91 -8.34
C THR A 127 1.57 -7.93 -6.82
N PRO A 128 1.80 -6.80 -6.14
CA PRO A 128 1.64 -6.76 -4.69
C PRO A 128 0.25 -7.24 -4.23
N ALA A 129 -0.79 -6.94 -5.01
CA ALA A 129 -2.17 -7.38 -4.75
C ALA A 129 -2.44 -8.87 -5.04
N THR A 130 -1.48 -9.63 -5.56
CA THR A 130 -1.60 -11.09 -5.76
C THR A 130 -0.52 -11.88 -5.04
N ALA A 131 0.47 -11.20 -4.45
CA ALA A 131 1.61 -11.75 -3.71
C ALA A 131 1.22 -12.57 -2.46
N GLU A 132 1.88 -13.70 -2.22
CA GLU A 132 1.89 -14.36 -0.92
C GLU A 132 2.82 -13.64 0.04
N ASP A 133 4.01 -13.24 -0.43
CA ASP A 133 4.97 -12.45 0.34
C ASP A 133 5.43 -11.19 -0.39
N LEU A 134 5.76 -10.17 0.40
CA LEU A 134 6.34 -8.90 -0.04
C LEU A 134 7.67 -8.65 0.68
N LEU A 135 8.72 -8.42 -0.10
CA LEU A 135 9.95 -7.81 0.40
C LEU A 135 10.02 -6.37 -0.06
N ILE A 136 10.01 -5.43 0.88
CA ILE A 136 9.93 -4.00 0.57
C ILE A 136 11.13 -3.29 1.18
N ARG A 137 11.79 -2.44 0.40
CA ARG A 137 12.75 -1.45 0.90
C ARG A 137 12.24 -0.06 0.58
N LEU A 138 12.06 0.77 1.60
CA LEU A 138 11.64 2.16 1.45
C LEU A 138 12.51 3.07 2.31
N ARG A 139 12.66 4.32 1.89
CA ARG A 139 13.25 5.39 2.69
C ARG A 139 12.14 6.34 3.10
N VAL A 140 12.12 6.74 4.35
CA VAL A 140 11.17 7.70 4.92
C VAL A 140 11.95 8.97 5.27
N ARG A 141 11.45 10.13 4.88
CA ARG A 141 11.89 11.45 5.36
C ARG A 141 10.75 12.06 6.17
N GLY A 142 11.08 12.79 7.23
CA GLY A 142 10.07 13.17 8.21
C GLY A 142 9.78 12.01 9.17
N PHE A 143 10.72 11.08 9.34
CA PHE A 143 10.54 9.93 10.23
C PHE A 143 10.42 10.42 11.68
N ASN A 144 9.57 9.76 12.45
CA ASN A 144 9.32 10.11 13.84
C ASN A 144 9.06 11.62 14.04
N TRP A 145 8.20 12.19 13.20
CA TRP A 145 7.84 13.61 13.27
C TRP A 145 8.97 14.64 13.17
N MET A 146 10.17 14.22 12.78
CA MET A 146 11.32 15.10 12.58
C MET A 146 11.52 15.37 11.09
N PRO A 147 11.27 16.59 10.58
CA PRO A 147 11.32 16.91 9.14
C PRO A 147 12.66 16.58 8.46
N TYR A 148 13.75 16.64 9.22
CA TYR A 148 15.12 16.38 8.79
C TYR A 148 15.57 14.92 9.00
N CYS A 149 14.82 14.14 9.78
CA CYS A 149 15.13 12.74 10.05
C CYS A 149 14.75 11.86 8.86
N GLU A 150 15.73 11.10 8.37
CA GLU A 150 15.54 10.03 7.41
C GLU A 150 15.84 8.66 8.01
N ALA A 151 15.07 7.66 7.59
CA ALA A 151 15.32 6.26 7.94
C ALA A 151 15.05 5.35 6.73
N THR A 152 15.82 4.28 6.61
CA THR A 152 15.56 3.19 5.67
C THR A 152 14.84 2.06 6.40
N VAL A 153 13.71 1.62 5.85
CA VAL A 153 12.92 0.49 6.35
C VAL A 153 12.99 -0.65 5.34
N VAL A 154 13.35 -1.83 5.82
CA VAL A 154 13.37 -3.08 5.04
C VAL A 154 12.42 -4.06 5.70
N LEU A 155 11.44 -4.55 4.96
CA LEU A 155 10.38 -5.41 5.46
C LEU A 155 10.31 -6.71 4.66
N ALA A 156 10.01 -7.79 5.37
CA ALA A 156 9.51 -9.05 4.84
C ALA A 156 8.14 -9.31 5.45
N LEU A 157 7.11 -9.36 4.60
CA LEU A 157 5.72 -9.45 5.02
C LEU A 157 5.03 -10.59 4.29
N THR A 158 4.17 -11.31 5.00
CA THR A 158 3.39 -12.45 4.48
C THR A 158 1.91 -12.12 4.54
N ARG A 159 1.17 -12.49 3.49
CA ARG A 159 -0.29 -12.34 3.41
C ARG A 159 -0.96 -13.14 4.53
N ARG A 160 -2.00 -12.58 5.14
CA ARG A 160 -2.83 -13.21 6.16
C ARG A 160 -4.28 -13.35 5.72
#